data_AF-A0A5C7H8Z7-F1
#
_entry.id   AF-A0A5C7H8Z7-F1
#
_cell.length_a   1.000
_cell.length_b   1.000
_cell.length_c   1.000
_cell.angle_alpha   90.00
_cell.angle_beta   90.00
_cell.angle_gamma   90.00
#
_symmetry.space_group_name_H-M   'P 1'
#
loop_
_entity.id
_entity.type
_entity.pdbx_description
1 polymer ?
#
loop_
_entity_poly.entity_id
_entity_poly.type
_entity_poly.pdbx_seq_one_letter_code
_entity_poly.pdbx_strand_id
1 'polypeptide(L)'
;MLISSSSEELGQNNESGGHVKEDSEYVRLVIPNESTIPPQQPQISLQPHQSYKWIKTLALWIVVVIVSLILLKWAVPFLFQKVLLPIMQWEATAFGRPVLALVLIASLALFPVLLIPSGPSMWLAGMIFGYGIGFVIIMVGTTIGMVLPYSIGLLFRDRIHQWLKRWPQKAAMLRLAGEGSWFHQFRVVALFRVSPFPYTIFNYAIVVTSMRFWPYLCGSIAGMVPEAFIYIYSGRLIRTLANVQYGNYHLTTVEIIYNVISFIVAVITTIAFTVYAKRALKEFESGEAIGEVTSASNLGSFEMNKLPPERPKQLNQSPFSL
;
A
#
# COMPACT_ATOMS: atom_id res chain seq x y z
N MET A 1 55.76 -94.10 -6.72
CA MET A 1 55.39 -94.04 -8.15
C MET A 1 55.91 -92.71 -8.67
N LEU A 2 57.15 -92.71 -9.19
CA LEU A 2 57.53 -92.36 -10.58
C LEU A 2 57.22 -90.90 -10.98
N ILE A 3 58.10 -90.03 -11.49
CA ILE A 3 59.56 -89.98 -11.77
C ILE A 3 59.84 -88.54 -12.32
N SER A 4 61.00 -87.94 -11.97
CA SER A 4 61.91 -87.11 -12.85
C SER A 4 61.40 -85.80 -13.51
N SER A 5 62.15 -84.71 -13.77
CA SER A 5 63.57 -84.33 -13.63
C SER A 5 63.81 -82.88 -14.13
N SER A 6 64.78 -82.19 -13.50
CA SER A 6 65.94 -81.48 -14.08
C SER A 6 65.85 -80.12 -14.83
N SER A 7 66.93 -79.35 -14.58
CA SER A 7 67.65 -78.36 -15.41
C SER A 7 67.38 -76.87 -15.07
N GLU A 8 68.32 -76.10 -14.48
CA GLU A 8 69.54 -75.44 -15.06
C GLU A 8 69.18 -74.42 -16.16
N GLU A 9 69.65 -73.18 -16.32
CA GLU A 9 70.79 -72.30 -15.93
C GLU A 9 70.27 -70.83 -15.93
N LEU A 10 70.78 -69.79 -15.25
CA LEU A 10 72.10 -69.13 -15.21
C LEU A 10 72.50 -68.34 -16.48
N GLY A 11 72.92 -67.07 -16.31
CA GLY A 11 73.52 -66.19 -17.34
C GLY A 11 72.77 -64.85 -17.51
N GLN A 12 73.09 -63.73 -16.83
CA GLN A 12 74.33 -62.95 -16.69
C GLN A 12 74.66 -62.08 -17.93
N ASN A 13 74.58 -60.75 -17.76
CA ASN A 13 75.58 -59.71 -18.17
C ASN A 13 74.93 -58.30 -18.08
N ASN A 14 75.37 -57.36 -17.21
CA ASN A 14 76.58 -56.50 -17.28
C ASN A 14 76.59 -55.68 -18.60
N GLU A 15 76.68 -54.35 -18.70
CA GLU A 15 77.16 -53.18 -17.93
C GLU A 15 76.28 -51.98 -18.39
N SER A 16 76.31 -50.72 -17.93
CA SER A 16 77.38 -49.82 -17.52
C SER A 16 76.74 -48.48 -17.09
N GLY A 17 77.41 -47.73 -16.22
CA GLY A 17 77.51 -46.28 -16.39
C GLY A 17 76.54 -45.37 -15.62
N GLY A 18 76.99 -44.91 -14.45
CA GLY A 18 77.24 -43.47 -14.24
C GLY A 18 76.06 -42.51 -14.04
N HIS A 19 75.73 -42.31 -12.76
CA HIS A 19 75.73 -41.01 -12.05
C HIS A 19 74.81 -39.82 -12.49
N VAL A 20 74.14 -39.26 -11.45
CA VAL A 20 73.66 -37.87 -11.25
C VAL A 20 72.21 -37.53 -11.61
N LYS A 21 71.36 -37.64 -10.57
CA LYS A 21 70.56 -36.61 -9.87
C LYS A 21 69.83 -35.48 -10.64
N GLU A 22 68.53 -35.41 -10.31
CA GLU A 22 67.67 -34.22 -10.12
C GLU A 22 67.34 -33.35 -11.35
N ASP A 23 66.11 -33.48 -11.87
CA ASP A 23 65.00 -32.54 -11.61
C ASP A 23 63.99 -32.42 -12.77
N SER A 24 62.74 -32.19 -12.37
CA SER A 24 61.68 -31.46 -13.08
C SER A 24 60.81 -32.16 -14.13
N GLU A 25 59.53 -32.25 -13.74
CA GLU A 25 58.30 -31.91 -14.48
C GLU A 25 57.95 -32.50 -15.87
N TYR A 26 56.63 -32.59 -16.04
CA TYR A 26 55.83 -32.70 -17.26
C TYR A 26 55.38 -34.08 -17.73
N VAL A 27 54.15 -34.40 -17.29
CA VAL A 27 53.02 -34.76 -18.16
C VAL A 27 53.24 -35.93 -19.12
N ARG A 28 52.71 -37.11 -18.75
CA ARG A 28 51.98 -37.93 -19.73
C ARG A 28 50.90 -38.79 -19.06
N LEU A 29 49.67 -38.34 -19.27
CA LEU A 29 48.43 -39.11 -19.18
C LEU A 29 48.53 -40.39 -20.02
N VAL A 30 48.37 -41.58 -19.41
CA VAL A 30 47.57 -42.71 -19.93
C VAL A 30 47.11 -43.56 -18.73
N ILE A 31 45.82 -43.48 -18.41
CA ILE A 31 45.02 -44.39 -17.55
C ILE A 31 44.78 -45.66 -18.41
N PRO A 32 44.75 -46.93 -17.91
CA PRO A 32 43.80 -47.37 -16.88
C PRO A 32 44.20 -48.57 -15.98
N ASN A 33 43.73 -48.59 -14.72
CA ASN A 33 42.70 -49.56 -14.30
C ASN A 33 42.29 -49.40 -12.82
N GLU A 34 40.97 -49.29 -12.65
CA GLU A 34 40.15 -49.95 -11.62
C GLU A 34 40.61 -49.91 -10.16
N SER A 35 40.05 -48.95 -9.41
CA SER A 35 39.87 -49.08 -7.95
C SER A 35 38.38 -49.21 -7.64
N THR A 36 38.06 -50.32 -7.00
CA THR A 36 36.75 -50.76 -6.52
C THR A 36 36.05 -49.69 -5.69
N ILE A 37 34.89 -49.22 -6.16
CA ILE A 37 33.99 -48.34 -5.39
C ILE A 37 33.13 -49.23 -4.48
N PRO A 38 33.11 -49.04 -3.15
CA PRO A 38 32.13 -49.71 -2.29
C PRO A 38 30.72 -49.11 -2.53
N PRO A 39 29.64 -49.89 -2.36
CA PRO A 39 28.31 -49.47 -2.78
C PRO A 39 27.84 -48.23 -2.00
N GLN A 40 27.54 -47.16 -2.72
CA GLN A 40 26.82 -45.99 -2.20
C GLN A 40 25.42 -46.41 -1.75
N GLN A 41 25.18 -46.43 -0.43
CA GLN A 41 23.82 -46.38 0.10
C GLN A 41 23.17 -45.06 -0.34
N PRO A 42 21.88 -45.05 -0.74
CA PRO A 42 21.18 -43.80 -0.95
C PRO A 42 21.07 -43.09 0.40
N GLN A 43 21.86 -42.04 0.61
CA GLN A 43 21.59 -41.08 1.67
C GLN A 43 20.26 -40.43 1.33
N ILE A 44 19.17 -40.91 1.95
CA ILE A 44 17.91 -40.18 2.03
C ILE A 44 18.23 -38.93 2.86
N SER A 45 18.56 -37.84 2.16
CA SER A 45 18.59 -36.52 2.75
C SER A 45 17.14 -36.16 3.11
N LEU A 46 16.74 -36.50 4.34
CA LEU A 46 15.56 -35.92 4.98
C LEU A 46 15.86 -34.42 5.17
N GLN A 47 15.66 -33.61 4.12
CA GLN A 47 15.71 -32.16 4.22
C GLN A 47 14.61 -31.72 5.20
N PRO A 48 14.93 -31.27 6.43
CA PRO A 48 13.89 -30.99 7.39
C PRO A 48 13.60 -29.49 7.38
N HIS A 49 13.41 -28.81 6.23
CA HIS A 49 13.38 -27.35 6.28
C HIS A 49 12.35 -26.55 5.46
N GLN A 50 11.26 -27.19 5.00
CA GLN A 50 10.12 -26.45 4.41
C GLN A 50 8.78 -26.75 5.09
N SER A 51 8.51 -28.01 5.48
CA SER A 51 7.24 -28.41 6.12
C SER A 51 6.98 -27.70 7.47
N TYR A 52 8.00 -27.52 8.31
CA TYR A 52 7.84 -26.87 9.62
C TYR A 52 7.44 -25.39 9.51
N LYS A 53 7.80 -24.69 8.42
CA LYS A 53 7.40 -23.31 8.18
C LYS A 53 5.91 -23.22 7.83
N TRP A 54 5.43 -24.11 6.96
CA TRP A 54 4.01 -24.18 6.60
C TRP A 54 3.13 -24.58 7.79
N ILE A 55 3.60 -25.52 8.63
CA ILE A 55 2.91 -25.90 9.87
C ILE A 55 2.85 -24.72 10.86
N LYS A 56 3.94 -23.96 11.02
CA LYS A 56 3.93 -22.74 11.86
C LYS A 56 2.99 -21.66 11.33
N THR A 57 2.97 -21.42 10.01
CA THR A 57 2.05 -20.47 9.38
C THR A 57 0.60 -20.92 9.56
N LEU A 58 0.30 -22.21 9.35
CA LEU A 58 -1.03 -22.78 9.55
C LEU A 58 -1.48 -22.68 11.02
N ALA A 59 -0.60 -23.02 11.96
CA ALA A 59 -0.87 -22.88 13.39
C ALA A 59 -1.14 -21.41 13.76
N LEU A 60 -0.38 -20.46 13.20
CA LEU A 60 -0.61 -19.04 13.41
C LEU A 60 -1.96 -18.59 12.85
N TRP A 61 -2.34 -19.03 11.65
CA TRP A 61 -3.67 -18.77 11.10
C TRP A 61 -4.79 -19.35 11.97
N ILE A 62 -4.61 -20.58 12.48
CA ILE A 62 -5.58 -21.21 13.39
C ILE A 62 -5.69 -20.40 14.68
N VAL A 63 -4.58 -19.96 15.28
CA VAL A 63 -4.60 -19.10 16.47
C VAL A 63 -5.29 -17.78 16.18
N VAL A 64 -5.01 -17.14 15.03
CA VAL A 64 -5.69 -15.90 14.61
C VAL A 64 -7.19 -16.13 14.46
N VAL A 65 -7.62 -17.25 13.88
CA VAL A 65 -9.04 -17.61 13.75
C VAL A 65 -9.67 -17.84 15.12
N ILE A 66 -9.01 -18.59 16.02
CA ILE A 66 -9.52 -18.85 17.37
C ILE A 66 -9.63 -17.56 18.16
N VAL A 67 -8.60 -16.70 18.13
CA VAL A 67 -8.62 -15.39 18.79
C VAL A 67 -9.72 -14.51 18.19
N SER A 68 -9.88 -14.51 16.87
CA SER A 68 -10.97 -13.80 16.19
C SER A 68 -12.34 -14.30 16.65
N LEU A 69 -12.54 -15.62 16.78
CA LEU A 69 -13.79 -16.20 17.27
C LEU A 69 -14.06 -15.87 18.74
N ILE A 70 -13.03 -15.87 19.60
CA ILE A 70 -13.14 -15.48 21.00
C ILE A 70 -13.50 -13.98 21.09
N LEU A 71 -12.80 -13.13 20.33
CA LEU A 71 -13.12 -11.71 20.25
C LEU A 71 -14.54 -11.50 19.73
N LEU A 72 -14.98 -12.24 18.72
CA LEU A 72 -16.34 -12.12 18.22
C LEU A 72 -17.37 -12.54 19.28
N LYS A 73 -17.10 -13.64 20.00
CA LYS A 73 -17.99 -14.15 21.05
C LYS A 73 -18.08 -13.23 22.26
N TRP A 74 -17.03 -12.49 22.61
CA TRP A 74 -17.00 -11.63 23.81
C TRP A 74 -17.16 -10.14 23.50
N ALA A 75 -16.49 -9.63 22.47
CA ALA A 75 -16.54 -8.23 22.10
C ALA A 75 -17.90 -7.85 21.49
N VAL A 76 -18.53 -8.72 20.69
CA VAL A 76 -19.84 -8.38 20.10
C VAL A 76 -20.92 -8.21 21.17
N PRO A 77 -21.10 -9.14 22.14
CA PRO A 77 -22.06 -8.93 23.23
C PRO A 77 -21.70 -7.75 24.12
N PHE A 78 -20.41 -7.51 24.39
CA PHE A 78 -19.96 -6.37 25.17
C PHE A 78 -20.30 -5.03 24.49
N LEU A 79 -19.91 -4.88 23.22
CA LEU A 79 -20.19 -3.68 22.44
C LEU A 79 -21.71 -3.45 22.33
N PHE A 80 -22.46 -4.55 22.16
CA PHE A 80 -23.90 -4.51 22.10
C PHE A 80 -24.54 -4.03 23.41
N GLN A 81 -24.25 -4.68 24.53
CA GLN A 81 -24.89 -4.41 25.81
C GLN A 81 -24.41 -3.11 26.47
N LYS A 82 -23.13 -2.74 26.28
CA LYS A 82 -22.52 -1.59 26.98
C LYS A 82 -22.45 -0.32 26.14
N VAL A 83 -22.49 -0.44 24.82
CA VAL A 83 -22.39 0.74 23.93
C VAL A 83 -23.67 0.90 23.12
N LEU A 84 -24.10 -0.13 22.39
CA LEU A 84 -25.19 0.02 21.43
C LEU A 84 -26.57 0.17 22.09
N LEU A 85 -26.92 -0.70 23.05
CA LEU A 85 -28.20 -0.58 23.75
C LEU A 85 -28.32 0.71 24.55
N PRO A 86 -27.33 1.12 25.37
CA PRO A 86 -27.38 2.38 26.08
C PRO A 86 -27.48 3.58 25.14
N ILE A 87 -26.80 3.56 23.98
CA ILE A 87 -26.88 4.68 23.04
C ILE A 87 -28.21 4.76 22.32
N MET A 88 -28.85 3.62 22.02
CA MET A 88 -30.21 3.58 21.47
C MET A 88 -31.27 4.00 22.50
N GLN A 89 -31.10 3.59 23.75
CA GLN A 89 -31.97 4.02 24.85
C GLN A 89 -31.77 5.51 25.16
N TRP A 90 -30.54 5.99 25.17
CA TRP A 90 -30.19 7.39 25.32
C TRP A 90 -30.73 8.23 24.15
N GLU A 91 -30.66 7.74 22.91
CA GLU A 91 -31.33 8.37 21.75
C GLU A 91 -32.82 8.53 22.01
N ALA A 92 -33.49 7.47 22.47
CA ALA A 92 -34.93 7.48 22.70
C ALA A 92 -35.36 8.36 23.90
N THR A 93 -34.48 8.58 24.88
CA THR A 93 -34.84 9.20 26.18
C THR A 93 -34.24 10.60 26.40
N ALA A 94 -33.04 10.87 25.89
CA ALA A 94 -32.29 12.08 26.24
C ALA A 94 -32.48 13.23 25.24
N PHE A 95 -32.76 12.95 23.97
CA PHE A 95 -32.79 13.98 22.92
C PHE A 95 -33.85 13.71 21.84
N GLY A 96 -34.50 14.77 21.36
CA GLY A 96 -35.20 14.70 20.08
C GLY A 96 -34.22 14.51 18.92
N ARG A 97 -34.67 13.83 17.85
CA ARG A 97 -33.90 13.63 16.60
C ARG A 97 -33.09 14.85 16.12
N PRO A 98 -33.61 16.11 16.12
CA PRO A 98 -32.83 17.25 15.66
C PRO A 98 -31.62 17.59 16.56
N VAL A 99 -31.75 17.45 17.88
CA VAL A 99 -30.63 17.76 18.80
C VAL A 99 -29.52 16.74 18.63
N LEU A 100 -29.88 15.46 18.48
CA LEU A 100 -28.91 14.41 18.24
C LEU A 100 -28.19 14.59 16.89
N ALA A 101 -28.89 15.06 15.84
CA ALA A 101 -28.25 15.43 14.58
C ALA A 101 -27.19 16.53 14.77
N LEU A 102 -27.48 17.57 15.57
CA LEU A 102 -26.53 18.63 15.87
C LEU A 102 -25.32 18.12 16.67
N VAL A 103 -25.54 17.26 17.67
CA VAL A 103 -24.45 16.63 18.45
C VAL A 103 -23.54 15.81 17.53
N LEU A 104 -24.11 15.06 16.59
CA LEU A 104 -23.34 14.29 15.62
C LEU A 104 -22.53 15.21 14.69
N ILE A 105 -23.13 16.26 14.14
CA ILE A 105 -22.42 17.25 13.32
C ILE A 105 -21.27 17.87 14.11
N ALA A 106 -21.51 18.28 15.36
CA ALA A 106 -20.48 18.85 16.22
C ALA A 106 -19.36 17.85 16.51
N SER A 107 -19.68 16.58 16.78
CA SER A 107 -18.68 15.53 17.00
C SER A 107 -17.81 15.30 15.76
N LEU A 108 -18.43 15.22 14.57
CA LEU A 108 -17.73 15.04 13.29
C LEU A 108 -16.88 16.26 12.92
N ALA A 109 -17.25 17.45 13.37
CA ALA A 109 -16.49 18.67 13.19
C ALA A 109 -15.28 18.75 14.15
N LEU A 110 -15.46 18.36 15.42
CA LEU A 110 -14.45 18.52 16.47
C LEU A 110 -13.46 17.37 16.56
N PHE A 111 -13.89 16.12 16.32
CA PHE A 111 -13.02 14.95 16.43
C PHE A 111 -11.77 15.02 15.56
N PRO A 112 -11.86 15.47 14.28
CA PRO A 112 -10.66 15.65 13.47
C PRO A 112 -9.68 16.68 14.05
N VAL A 113 -10.19 17.72 14.73
CA VAL A 113 -9.35 18.73 15.37
C VAL A 113 -8.56 18.12 16.54
N LEU A 114 -9.18 17.19 17.27
CA LEU A 114 -8.61 16.52 18.43
C LEU A 114 -7.84 15.23 18.06
N LEU A 115 -7.70 14.92 16.77
CA LEU A 115 -7.15 13.66 16.28
C LEU A 115 -7.90 12.40 16.78
N ILE A 116 -9.18 12.56 17.12
CA ILE A 116 -10.07 11.48 17.54
C ILE A 116 -10.71 10.85 16.29
N PRO A 117 -10.82 9.51 16.20
CA PRO A 117 -11.51 8.86 15.08
C PRO A 117 -13.00 9.23 15.00
N SER A 118 -13.46 9.67 13.82
CA SER A 118 -14.87 10.02 13.54
C SER A 118 -15.79 8.81 13.27
N GLY A 119 -15.23 7.61 13.08
CA GLY A 119 -15.95 6.40 12.71
C GLY A 119 -17.19 6.09 13.58
N PRO A 120 -17.10 6.13 14.92
CA PRO A 120 -18.26 5.88 15.78
C PRO A 120 -19.43 6.83 15.54
N SER A 121 -19.16 8.13 15.35
CA SER A 121 -20.21 9.12 15.05
C SER A 121 -20.84 8.89 13.67
N MET A 122 -20.04 8.49 12.67
CA MET A 122 -20.56 8.17 11.33
C MET A 122 -21.44 6.92 11.35
N TRP A 123 -21.04 5.87 12.08
CA TRP A 123 -21.91 4.70 12.31
C TRP A 123 -23.20 5.08 13.00
N LEU A 124 -23.13 5.92 14.04
CA LEU A 124 -24.30 6.35 14.80
C LEU A 124 -25.27 7.18 13.93
N ALA A 125 -24.74 8.09 13.12
CA ALA A 125 -25.53 8.84 12.14
C ALA A 125 -26.25 7.89 11.15
N GLY A 126 -25.55 6.88 10.66
CA GLY A 126 -26.11 5.86 9.78
C GLY A 126 -27.17 4.99 10.42
N MET A 127 -26.93 4.55 11.66
CA MET A 127 -27.88 3.77 12.46
C MET A 127 -29.20 4.52 12.64
N ILE A 128 -29.11 5.80 13.01
CA ILE A 128 -30.24 6.60 13.48
C ILE A 128 -31.01 7.24 12.32
N PHE A 129 -30.30 7.89 11.40
CA PHE A 129 -30.89 8.72 10.36
C PHE A 129 -30.90 8.07 8.98
N GLY A 130 -30.25 6.92 8.83
CA GLY A 130 -30.16 6.18 7.58
C GLY A 130 -29.43 6.97 6.48
N TYR A 131 -29.74 6.66 5.22
CA TYR A 131 -28.97 7.16 4.07
C TYR A 131 -29.31 8.58 3.63
N GLY A 132 -30.52 9.08 3.87
CA GLY A 132 -30.88 10.44 3.49
C GLY A 132 -30.26 11.46 4.44
N ILE A 133 -30.88 11.59 5.62
CA ILE A 133 -30.46 12.56 6.63
C ILE A 133 -29.09 12.20 7.23
N GLY A 134 -28.77 10.92 7.41
CA GLY A 134 -27.47 10.51 7.93
C GLY A 134 -26.32 10.87 6.99
N PHE A 135 -26.52 10.76 5.68
CA PHE A 135 -25.53 11.24 4.69
C PHE A 135 -25.32 12.75 4.80
N VAL A 136 -26.39 13.53 4.86
CA VAL A 136 -26.29 15.00 5.01
C VAL A 136 -25.56 15.36 6.30
N ILE A 137 -25.90 14.73 7.42
CA ILE A 137 -25.22 14.92 8.72
C ILE A 137 -23.73 14.62 8.61
N ILE A 138 -23.38 13.47 8.01
CA ILE A 138 -21.98 13.07 7.84
C ILE A 138 -21.24 14.08 6.96
N MET A 139 -21.77 14.39 5.78
CA MET A 139 -21.11 15.30 4.83
C MET A 139 -20.93 16.70 5.40
N VAL A 140 -21.94 17.27 6.08
CA VAL A 140 -21.84 18.59 6.69
C VAL A 140 -20.81 18.58 7.84
N GLY A 141 -20.93 17.61 8.76
CA GLY A 141 -20.05 17.51 9.91
C GLY A 141 -18.58 17.29 9.51
N THR A 142 -18.33 16.39 8.57
CA THR A 142 -16.96 16.13 8.09
C THR A 142 -16.42 17.29 7.27
N THR A 143 -17.23 18.01 6.50
CA THR A 143 -16.80 19.23 5.78
C THR A 143 -16.28 20.26 6.77
N ILE A 144 -17.03 20.55 7.83
CA ILE A 144 -16.58 21.46 8.89
C ILE A 144 -15.32 20.89 9.56
N GLY A 145 -15.28 19.59 9.83
CA GLY A 145 -14.14 18.88 10.40
C GLY A 145 -12.91 18.79 9.49
N MET A 146 -13.03 19.15 8.21
CA MET A 146 -11.89 19.31 7.29
C MET A 146 -11.39 20.75 7.28
N VAL A 147 -12.32 21.72 7.28
CA VAL A 147 -12.00 23.14 7.29
C VAL A 147 -11.33 23.57 8.60
N LEU A 148 -11.81 23.11 9.75
CA LEU A 148 -11.27 23.50 11.06
C LEU A 148 -9.78 23.13 11.24
N PRO A 149 -9.36 21.85 11.06
CA PRO A 149 -7.93 21.50 11.10
C PRO A 149 -7.09 22.25 10.07
N TYR A 150 -7.63 22.51 8.87
CA TYR A 150 -6.92 23.27 7.84
C TYR A 150 -6.64 24.71 8.32
N SER A 151 -7.65 25.40 8.84
CA SER A 151 -7.52 26.75 9.37
C SER A 151 -6.56 26.81 10.57
N ILE A 152 -6.66 25.85 11.50
CA ILE A 152 -5.75 25.74 12.64
C ILE A 152 -4.33 25.45 12.17
N GLY A 153 -4.17 24.53 11.21
CA GLY A 153 -2.88 24.20 10.64
C GLY A 153 -2.21 25.42 10.00
N LEU A 154 -2.98 26.33 9.40
CA LEU A 154 -2.47 27.55 8.77
C LEU A 154 -1.75 28.46 9.79
N LEU A 155 -2.24 28.49 11.04
CA LEU A 155 -1.61 29.23 12.13
C LEU A 155 -0.31 28.59 12.63
N PHE A 156 -0.19 27.26 12.55
CA PHE A 156 0.97 26.49 13.02
C PHE A 156 1.84 25.95 11.88
N ARG A 157 1.80 26.60 10.71
CA ARG A 157 2.41 26.12 9.46
C ARG A 157 3.88 25.75 9.63
N ASP A 158 4.67 26.57 10.31
CA ASP A 158 6.11 26.33 10.51
C ASP A 158 6.38 25.09 11.36
N ARG A 159 5.56 24.86 12.39
CA ARG A 159 5.66 23.71 13.28
C ARG A 159 5.30 22.42 12.55
N ILE A 160 4.25 22.46 11.74
CA ILE A 160 3.84 21.32 10.90
C ILE A 160 4.91 21.04 9.84
N HIS A 161 5.52 22.08 9.27
CA HIS A 161 6.62 21.92 8.31
C HIS A 161 7.83 21.20 8.93
N GLN A 162 8.22 21.57 10.15
CA GLN A 162 9.27 20.86 10.88
C GLN A 162 8.88 19.43 11.24
N TRP A 163 7.62 19.19 11.63
CA TRP A 163 7.13 17.84 11.89
C TRP A 163 7.14 16.95 10.64
N LEU A 164 6.75 17.50 9.50
CA LEU A 164 6.68 16.79 8.22
C LEU A 164 8.08 16.41 7.69
N LYS A 165 9.14 17.15 8.05
CA LYS A 165 10.54 16.77 7.77
C LYS A 165 10.94 15.42 8.38
N ARG A 166 10.26 14.94 9.42
CA ARG A 166 10.49 13.60 9.99
C ARG A 166 10.02 12.47 9.07
N TRP A 167 9.21 12.77 8.04
CA TRP A 167 8.62 11.81 7.10
C TRP A 167 8.85 12.22 5.64
N PRO A 168 10.11 12.26 5.16
CA PRO A 168 10.47 12.88 3.89
C PRO A 168 9.78 12.26 2.67
N GLN A 169 9.61 10.93 2.64
CA GLN A 169 8.94 10.24 1.53
C GLN A 169 7.45 10.64 1.41
N LYS A 170 6.73 10.70 2.53
CA LYS A 170 5.32 11.10 2.56
C LYS A 170 5.16 12.59 2.27
N ALA A 171 6.11 13.41 2.73
CA ALA A 171 6.16 14.84 2.47
C ALA A 171 6.36 15.16 0.98
N ALA A 172 7.26 14.43 0.31
CA ALA A 172 7.53 14.58 -1.10
C ALA A 172 6.29 14.25 -1.95
N MET A 173 5.64 13.12 -1.66
CA MET A 173 4.38 12.73 -2.32
C MET A 173 3.28 13.78 -2.12
N LEU A 174 3.17 14.36 -0.92
CA LEU A 174 2.20 15.41 -0.63
C LEU A 174 2.52 16.75 -1.32
N ARG A 175 3.81 17.07 -1.51
CA ARG A 175 4.25 18.26 -2.27
C ARG A 175 3.98 18.13 -3.76
N LEU A 176 4.35 16.99 -4.35
CA LEU A 176 4.05 16.67 -5.74
C LEU A 176 2.54 16.69 -6.01
N ALA A 177 1.75 16.13 -5.08
CA ALA A 177 0.29 16.21 -5.11
C ALA A 177 -0.26 17.64 -5.07
N GLY A 178 0.46 18.57 -4.44
CA GLY A 178 0.08 19.98 -4.33
C GLY A 178 0.46 20.84 -5.53
N GLU A 179 1.25 20.30 -6.47
CA GLU A 179 1.66 21.00 -7.70
C GLU A 179 0.65 20.73 -8.84
N GLY A 180 0.60 21.59 -9.85
CA GLY A 180 -0.29 21.44 -11.01
C GLY A 180 -1.61 22.24 -10.95
N SER A 181 -2.53 21.92 -11.87
CA SER A 181 -3.78 22.67 -12.10
C SER A 181 -4.83 22.41 -11.01
N TRP A 182 -5.85 23.28 -10.93
CA TRP A 182 -6.96 23.16 -9.97
C TRP A 182 -7.62 21.77 -10.02
N PHE A 183 -7.84 21.24 -11.22
CA PHE A 183 -8.47 19.94 -11.43
C PHE A 183 -7.55 18.76 -11.09
N HIS A 184 -6.23 18.92 -11.29
CA HIS A 184 -5.23 17.94 -10.87
C HIS A 184 -5.22 17.79 -9.35
N GLN A 185 -5.10 18.91 -8.63
CA GLN A 185 -5.11 18.94 -7.17
C GLN A 185 -6.40 18.30 -6.60
N PHE A 186 -7.57 18.64 -7.16
CA PHE A 186 -8.85 18.06 -6.77
C PHE A 186 -8.85 16.53 -6.86
N ARG A 187 -8.42 15.98 -8.00
CA ARG A 187 -8.40 14.54 -8.24
C ARG A 187 -7.45 13.83 -7.29
N VAL A 188 -6.25 14.39 -7.08
CA VAL A 188 -5.26 13.81 -6.19
C VAL A 188 -5.79 13.76 -4.75
N VAL A 189 -6.45 14.81 -4.26
CA VAL A 189 -7.07 14.79 -2.92
C VAL A 189 -8.17 13.73 -2.82
N ALA A 190 -9.04 13.63 -3.81
CA ALA A 190 -10.10 12.63 -3.84
C ALA A 190 -9.53 11.20 -3.78
N LEU A 191 -8.39 10.98 -4.43
CA LEU A 191 -7.64 9.72 -4.41
C LEU A 191 -6.99 9.43 -3.06
N PHE A 192 -6.38 10.44 -2.44
CA PHE A 192 -5.78 10.30 -1.11
C PHE A 192 -6.79 9.96 -0.03
N ARG A 193 -8.07 10.33 -0.19
CA ARG A 193 -9.14 9.92 0.72
C ARG A 193 -9.49 8.44 0.64
N VAL A 194 -9.19 7.77 -0.48
CA VAL A 194 -9.35 6.31 -0.62
C VAL A 194 -8.13 5.55 -0.13
N SER A 195 -6.96 6.21 -0.14
CA SER A 195 -5.72 5.65 0.37
C SER A 195 -5.81 5.39 1.88
N PRO A 196 -5.13 4.36 2.43
CA PRO A 196 -5.09 4.09 3.88
C PRO A 196 -4.36 5.17 4.70
N PHE A 197 -4.17 6.37 4.15
CA PHE A 197 -3.53 7.47 4.83
C PHE A 197 -4.47 8.07 5.89
N PRO A 198 -4.02 8.29 7.13
CA PRO A 198 -4.87 8.83 8.19
C PRO A 198 -5.45 10.19 7.81
N TYR A 199 -6.78 10.24 7.65
CA TYR A 199 -7.51 11.41 7.15
C TYR A 199 -7.25 12.67 8.00
N THR A 200 -7.03 12.48 9.31
CA THR A 200 -6.82 13.55 10.29
C THR A 200 -5.47 14.22 10.10
N ILE A 201 -4.43 13.43 9.88
CA ILE A 201 -3.07 13.94 9.60
C ILE A 201 -3.06 14.66 8.26
N PHE A 202 -3.78 14.13 7.27
CA PHE A 202 -3.86 14.73 5.94
C PHE A 202 -4.43 16.16 5.98
N ASN A 203 -5.47 16.40 6.79
CA ASN A 203 -6.08 17.72 6.94
C ASN A 203 -5.11 18.79 7.45
N TYR A 204 -4.13 18.41 8.28
CA TYR A 204 -3.08 19.33 8.76
C TYR A 204 -1.91 19.43 7.78
N ALA A 205 -1.51 18.30 7.18
CA ALA A 205 -0.33 18.25 6.33
C ALA A 205 -0.51 19.04 5.03
N ILE A 206 -1.75 19.14 4.52
CA ILE A 206 -2.06 19.88 3.28
C ILE A 206 -1.80 21.39 3.40
N VAL A 207 -1.78 21.95 4.61
CA VAL A 207 -1.50 23.37 4.82
C VAL A 207 -0.07 23.75 4.45
N VAL A 208 0.86 22.80 4.63
CA VAL A 208 2.28 23.03 4.35
C VAL A 208 2.58 22.85 2.87
N THR A 209 1.67 22.24 2.09
CA THR A 209 1.85 22.03 0.65
C THR A 209 1.35 23.23 -0.15
N SER A 210 1.70 23.26 -1.45
CA SER A 210 1.29 24.30 -2.39
C SER A 210 -0.17 24.19 -2.85
N MET A 211 -0.98 23.40 -2.14
CA MET A 211 -2.33 23.07 -2.58
C MET A 211 -3.33 24.18 -2.26
N ARG A 212 -4.19 24.50 -3.24
CA ARG A 212 -5.23 25.53 -3.09
C ARG A 212 -6.38 24.96 -2.23
N PHE A 213 -6.99 25.82 -1.43
CA PHE A 213 -8.09 25.43 -0.53
C PHE A 213 -9.30 24.80 -1.25
N TRP A 214 -9.75 25.42 -2.36
CA TRP A 214 -10.95 24.97 -3.07
C TRP A 214 -10.80 23.57 -3.73
N PRO A 215 -9.72 23.26 -4.47
CA PRO A 215 -9.44 21.89 -4.92
C PRO A 215 -9.42 20.88 -3.79
N TYR A 216 -8.77 21.22 -2.67
CA TYR A 216 -8.70 20.37 -1.50
C TYR A 216 -10.09 20.08 -0.92
N LEU A 217 -10.90 21.12 -0.73
CA LEU A 217 -12.22 20.99 -0.12
C LEU A 217 -13.15 20.18 -1.02
N CYS A 218 -13.27 20.56 -2.30
CA CYS A 218 -14.12 19.85 -3.26
C CYS A 218 -13.65 18.39 -3.43
N GLY A 219 -12.34 18.17 -3.55
CA GLY A 219 -11.76 16.83 -3.72
C GLY A 219 -12.00 15.95 -2.50
N SER A 220 -11.90 16.52 -1.30
CA SER A 220 -12.16 15.80 -0.06
C SER A 220 -13.63 15.46 0.11
N ILE A 221 -14.54 16.39 -0.19
CA ILE A 221 -16.00 16.15 -0.16
C ILE A 221 -16.33 15.00 -1.13
N ALA A 222 -15.85 15.07 -2.37
CA ALA A 222 -16.08 14.01 -3.36
C ALA A 222 -15.51 12.66 -2.89
N GLY A 223 -14.29 12.67 -2.34
CA GLY A 223 -13.61 11.48 -1.80
C GLY A 223 -14.27 10.85 -0.58
N MET A 224 -15.00 11.64 0.21
CA MET A 224 -15.72 11.13 1.39
C MET A 224 -17.07 10.50 1.08
N VAL A 225 -17.66 10.76 -0.09
CA VAL A 225 -18.98 10.22 -0.44
C VAL A 225 -19.03 8.68 -0.31
N PRO A 226 -18.11 7.89 -0.90
CA PRO A 226 -18.14 6.43 -0.78
C PRO A 226 -17.95 5.96 0.66
N GLU A 227 -17.06 6.62 1.40
CA GLU A 227 -16.80 6.32 2.81
C GLU A 227 -18.08 6.51 3.63
N ALA A 228 -18.78 7.63 3.46
CA ALA A 228 -20.04 7.91 4.15
C ALA A 228 -21.09 6.81 3.90
N PHE A 229 -21.23 6.33 2.65
CA PHE A 229 -22.15 5.24 2.33
C PHE A 229 -21.78 3.92 3.03
N ILE A 230 -20.50 3.58 3.11
CA ILE A 230 -20.02 2.38 3.80
C ILE A 230 -20.33 2.46 5.30
N TYR A 231 -20.07 3.61 5.94
CA TYR A 231 -20.40 3.82 7.36
C TYR A 231 -21.90 3.76 7.61
N ILE A 232 -22.72 4.34 6.73
CA ILE A 232 -24.17 4.28 6.89
C ILE A 232 -24.68 2.84 6.75
N TYR A 233 -24.22 2.11 5.74
CA TYR A 233 -24.58 0.72 5.52
C TYR A 233 -24.21 -0.16 6.72
N SER A 234 -22.96 -0.09 7.14
CA SER A 234 -22.47 -0.88 8.27
C SER A 234 -23.20 -0.53 9.57
N GLY A 235 -23.48 0.76 9.83
CA GLY A 235 -24.31 1.18 10.94
C GLY A 235 -25.70 0.53 10.90
N ARG A 236 -26.43 0.66 9.79
CA ARG A 236 -27.76 0.05 9.65
C ARG A 236 -27.74 -1.48 9.78
N LEU A 237 -26.72 -2.13 9.23
CA LEU A 237 -26.54 -3.58 9.36
C LEU A 237 -26.35 -3.97 10.83
N ILE A 238 -25.50 -3.25 11.57
CA ILE A 238 -25.28 -3.44 13.01
C ILE A 238 -26.62 -3.31 13.77
N ARG A 239 -27.39 -2.25 13.50
CA ARG A 239 -28.73 -2.04 14.11
C ARG A 239 -29.73 -3.16 13.77
N THR A 240 -29.70 -3.64 12.53
CA THR A 240 -30.59 -4.71 12.06
C THR A 240 -30.27 -6.04 12.75
N LEU A 241 -28.99 -6.43 12.77
CA LEU A 241 -28.50 -7.64 13.43
C LEU A 241 -28.78 -7.60 14.95
N ALA A 242 -28.55 -6.45 15.56
CA ALA A 242 -28.89 -6.15 16.94
C ALA A 242 -30.36 -6.44 17.28
N ASN A 243 -31.27 -5.88 16.49
CA ASN A 243 -32.72 -6.02 16.72
C ASN A 243 -33.18 -7.47 16.55
N VAL A 244 -32.63 -8.20 15.57
CA VAL A 244 -32.96 -9.62 15.35
C VAL A 244 -32.43 -10.51 16.48
N GLN A 245 -31.19 -10.29 16.92
CA GLN A 245 -30.54 -11.17 17.89
C GLN A 245 -31.02 -10.95 19.34
N TYR A 246 -31.39 -9.72 19.70
CA TYR A 246 -31.68 -9.35 21.09
C TYR A 246 -33.05 -8.69 21.30
N GLY A 247 -33.74 -8.30 20.23
CA GLY A 247 -34.97 -7.48 20.32
C GLY A 247 -36.28 -8.24 20.19
N ASN A 248 -36.29 -9.58 19.99
CA ASN A 248 -37.48 -10.35 19.60
C ASN A 248 -38.28 -9.66 18.46
N TYR A 249 -37.57 -8.98 17.55
CA TYR A 249 -38.16 -8.11 16.55
C TYR A 249 -38.05 -8.76 15.17
N HIS A 250 -39.18 -8.86 14.46
CA HIS A 250 -39.21 -9.31 13.08
C HIS A 250 -39.09 -8.12 12.13
N LEU A 251 -38.18 -8.23 11.16
CA LEU A 251 -37.96 -7.15 10.18
C LEU A 251 -39.22 -6.90 9.36
N THR A 252 -39.63 -5.65 9.28
CA THR A 252 -40.76 -5.27 8.42
C THR A 252 -40.34 -5.30 6.95
N THR A 253 -41.25 -5.67 6.05
CA THR A 253 -40.98 -5.70 4.59
C THR A 253 -40.45 -4.36 4.07
N VAL A 254 -40.94 -3.25 4.64
CA VAL A 254 -40.51 -1.89 4.29
C VAL A 254 -39.05 -1.66 4.69
N GLU A 255 -38.63 -2.05 5.90
CA GLU A 255 -37.24 -1.94 6.35
C GLU A 255 -36.29 -2.75 5.48
N ILE A 256 -36.70 -3.96 5.07
CA ILE A 256 -35.93 -4.82 4.17
C ILE A 256 -35.76 -4.14 2.81
N ILE A 257 -36.84 -3.63 2.21
CA ILE A 257 -36.79 -2.92 0.93
C ILE A 257 -35.86 -1.71 1.01
N TYR A 258 -35.98 -0.89 2.06
CA TYR A 258 -35.08 0.25 2.25
C TYR A 258 -33.62 -0.18 2.43
N ASN A 259 -33.35 -1.25 3.18
CA ASN A 259 -31.99 -1.78 3.35
C ASN A 259 -31.41 -2.27 2.01
N VAL A 260 -32.19 -3.01 1.22
CA VAL A 260 -31.75 -3.55 -0.09
C VAL A 260 -31.49 -2.43 -1.09
N ILE A 261 -32.43 -1.50 -1.26
CA ILE A 261 -32.26 -0.35 -2.17
C ILE A 261 -31.02 0.44 -1.77
N SER A 262 -30.84 0.69 -0.48
CA SER A 262 -29.71 1.49 -0.02
C SER A 262 -28.37 0.76 -0.10
N PHE A 263 -28.36 -0.57 0.04
CA PHE A 263 -27.19 -1.39 -0.23
C PHE A 263 -26.80 -1.30 -1.72
N ILE A 264 -27.77 -1.38 -2.63
CA ILE A 264 -27.53 -1.23 -4.07
C ILE A 264 -26.93 0.15 -4.37
N VAL A 265 -27.50 1.22 -3.81
CA VAL A 265 -26.96 2.59 -4.00
C VAL A 265 -25.53 2.69 -3.47
N ALA A 266 -25.26 2.19 -2.26
CA ALA A 266 -23.92 2.19 -1.68
C ALA A 266 -22.91 1.44 -2.56
N VAL A 267 -23.27 0.24 -3.03
CA VAL A 267 -22.43 -0.57 -3.93
C VAL A 267 -22.16 0.16 -5.24
N ILE A 268 -23.20 0.75 -5.87
CA ILE A 268 -23.06 1.50 -7.12
C ILE A 268 -22.13 2.71 -6.91
N THR A 269 -22.33 3.49 -5.84
CA THR A 269 -21.50 4.66 -5.56
C THR A 269 -20.05 4.27 -5.28
N THR A 270 -19.81 3.22 -4.49
CA THR A 270 -18.46 2.71 -4.22
C THR A 270 -17.78 2.20 -5.49
N ILE A 271 -18.48 1.43 -6.33
CA ILE A 271 -17.93 0.93 -7.60
C ILE A 271 -17.64 2.11 -8.55
N ALA A 272 -18.60 3.01 -8.76
CA ALA A 272 -18.44 4.16 -9.63
C ALA A 272 -17.24 5.01 -9.21
N PHE A 273 -17.10 5.28 -7.91
CA PHE A 273 -15.98 6.03 -7.38
C PHE A 273 -14.65 5.27 -7.51
N THR A 274 -14.63 3.98 -7.22
CA THR A 274 -13.43 3.14 -7.36
C THR A 274 -12.96 3.10 -8.82
N VAL A 275 -13.89 2.95 -9.76
CA VAL A 275 -13.60 2.97 -11.19
C VAL A 275 -13.09 4.34 -11.62
N TYR A 276 -13.72 5.42 -11.16
CA TYR A 276 -13.28 6.78 -11.44
C TYR A 276 -11.88 7.06 -10.88
N ALA A 277 -11.63 6.67 -9.64
CA ALA A 277 -10.33 6.76 -8.98
C ALA A 277 -9.25 6.00 -9.76
N LYS A 278 -9.51 4.74 -10.13
CA LYS A 278 -8.58 3.95 -10.94
C LYS A 278 -8.31 4.56 -12.32
N ARG A 279 -9.34 5.09 -12.98
CA ARG A 279 -9.18 5.79 -14.27
C ARG A 279 -8.36 7.06 -14.11
N ALA A 280 -8.61 7.85 -13.06
CA ALA A 280 -7.85 9.06 -12.78
C ALA A 280 -6.38 8.76 -12.46
N LEU A 281 -6.09 7.70 -11.69
CA LEU A 281 -4.70 7.25 -11.42
C LEU A 281 -3.97 6.86 -12.70
N LYS A 282 -4.62 6.09 -13.56
CA LYS A 282 -4.02 5.65 -14.83
C LYS A 282 -3.67 6.82 -15.74
N GLU A 283 -4.50 7.87 -15.77
CA GLU A 283 -4.23 9.10 -16.51
C GLU A 283 -2.94 9.79 -16.00
N PHE A 284 -2.73 9.81 -14.67
CA PHE A 284 -1.54 10.41 -14.07
C PHE A 284 -0.27 9.60 -14.34
N GLU A 285 -0.32 8.28 -14.21
CA GLU A 285 0.80 7.39 -14.55
C GLU A 285 1.20 7.55 -16.03
N SER A 286 0.20 7.68 -16.93
CA SER A 286 0.48 7.90 -18.35
C SER A 286 1.03 9.31 -18.65
N GLY A 287 0.55 10.34 -17.95
CA GLY A 287 1.02 11.72 -18.15
C GLY A 287 2.44 11.96 -17.64
N GLU A 288 2.81 11.33 -16.52
CA GLU A 288 4.16 11.39 -15.95
C GLU A 288 5.17 10.63 -16.83
N ALA A 289 4.79 9.44 -17.33
CA ALA A 289 5.62 8.69 -18.27
C ALA A 289 5.86 9.46 -19.59
N ILE A 290 4.87 10.20 -20.10
CA ILE A 290 5.02 11.03 -21.29
C ILE A 290 5.90 12.27 -21.00
N GLY A 291 5.74 12.89 -19.82
CA GLY A 291 6.54 14.06 -19.42
C GLY A 291 8.03 13.74 -19.19
N GLU A 292 8.33 12.56 -18.64
CA GLU A 292 9.70 12.10 -18.41
C GLU A 292 10.41 11.75 -19.74
N VAL A 293 9.71 11.08 -20.66
CA VAL A 293 10.22 10.82 -22.03
C VAL A 293 10.44 12.12 -22.81
N THR A 294 9.55 13.11 -22.66
CA THR A 294 9.67 14.41 -23.34
C THR A 294 10.76 15.30 -22.73
N SER A 295 11.03 15.18 -21.43
CA SER A 295 12.13 15.91 -20.78
C SER A 295 13.49 15.27 -21.11
N ALA A 296 13.56 13.94 -21.15
CA ALA A 296 14.76 13.22 -21.59
C ALA A 296 15.09 13.46 -23.07
N SER A 297 14.08 13.56 -23.94
CA SER A 297 14.29 13.87 -25.37
C SER A 297 14.72 15.32 -25.60
N ASN A 298 14.18 16.29 -24.85
CA ASN A 298 14.59 17.69 -24.94
C ASN A 298 16.03 17.93 -24.42
N LEU A 299 16.49 17.14 -23.44
CA LEU A 299 17.88 17.19 -22.98
C LEU A 299 18.84 16.63 -24.06
N GLY A 300 18.44 15.55 -24.74
CA GLY A 300 19.19 14.97 -25.86
C GLY A 300 19.23 15.85 -27.12
N SER A 301 18.19 16.65 -27.39
CA SER A 301 18.18 17.57 -28.54
C SER A 301 19.00 18.84 -28.31
N PHE A 302 19.21 19.25 -27.04
CA PHE A 302 20.01 20.43 -26.71
C PHE A 302 21.53 20.18 -26.81
N GLU A 303 21.99 18.93 -26.65
CA GLU A 303 23.41 18.59 -26.83
C GLU A 303 23.84 18.48 -28.31
N MET A 304 22.90 18.36 -29.25
CA MET A 304 23.21 18.18 -30.67
C MET A 304 23.22 19.48 -31.50
N ASN A 305 23.16 20.65 -30.84
CA ASN A 305 23.14 21.98 -31.48
C ASN A 305 24.36 22.87 -31.13
N LYS A 306 25.57 22.30 -31.18
CA LYS A 306 26.87 23.01 -31.27
C LYS A 306 27.72 22.18 -32.24
N LEU A 307 28.21 22.65 -33.38
CA LEU A 307 28.81 23.93 -33.79
C LEU A 307 28.58 24.14 -35.31
N PRO A 308 28.51 25.39 -35.82
CA PRO A 308 28.66 25.64 -37.25
C PRO A 308 30.11 25.37 -37.70
N PRO A 309 30.34 24.88 -38.93
CA PRO A 309 31.69 24.60 -39.42
C PRO A 309 32.48 25.90 -39.62
N GLU A 310 33.68 25.98 -39.05
CA GLU A 310 34.65 27.05 -39.33
C GLU A 310 34.98 27.09 -40.82
N ARG A 311 34.95 28.30 -41.38
CA ARG A 311 35.34 28.59 -42.76
C ARG A 311 36.87 28.76 -42.80
N PRO A 312 37.62 28.07 -43.69
CA PRO A 312 39.08 28.18 -43.69
C PRO A 312 39.55 29.54 -44.21
N LYS A 313 40.47 30.17 -43.46
CA LYS A 313 41.23 31.36 -43.86
C LYS A 313 42.12 31.01 -45.06
N GLN A 314 41.91 31.67 -46.20
CA GLN A 314 42.93 31.75 -47.24
C GLN A 314 43.97 32.82 -46.86
N LEU A 315 45.23 32.42 -46.95
CA LEU A 315 46.42 33.22 -46.65
C LEU A 315 47.08 33.65 -47.97
N ASN A 316 47.28 34.96 -48.11
CA ASN A 316 48.30 35.68 -48.90
C ASN A 316 48.45 35.47 -50.42
N GLN A 317 48.43 36.62 -51.13
CA GLN A 317 49.47 37.11 -52.06
C GLN A 317 49.17 38.60 -52.34
N SER A 318 49.80 39.53 -51.59
CA SER A 318 50.99 40.33 -51.94
C SER A 318 50.67 41.68 -52.62
N PRO A 319 51.52 42.72 -52.43
CA PRO A 319 51.15 44.14 -52.53
C PRO A 319 51.40 44.71 -53.94
N PHE A 320 50.84 45.89 -54.26
CA PHE A 320 51.54 47.03 -54.87
C PHE A 320 50.55 48.10 -55.40
N SER A 321 50.71 49.31 -54.85
CA SER A 321 50.62 50.66 -55.45
C SER A 321 49.59 51.06 -56.51
N LEU A 322 49.06 52.27 -56.26
CA LEU A 322 48.39 53.28 -57.09
C LEU A 322 46.89 53.14 -57.31
#